data_AF-A0A7C5D4P4-F1
#
_entry.id   AF-A0A7C5D4P4-F1
#
_cell.length_a   1.000
_cell.length_b   1.000
_cell.length_c   1.000
_cell.angle_alpha   90.00
_cell.angle_beta   90.00
_cell.angle_gamma   90.00
#
_symmetry.space_group_name_H-M   'P 1'
#
loop_
_entity.id
_entity.type
_entity.pdbx_description
1 polymer ?
#
loop_
_entity_poly.entity_id
_entity_poly.type
_entity_poly.pdbx_seq_one_letter_code
_entity_poly.pdbx_strand_id
1 'polypeptide(L)'
;MDYIQNTIIPLLQQYGSYSAIIAFLAAFGETLLGLGWLLPGSTILLVMGLLAGQVYLNISTVLIFGILGAWIGDSVNYYEIGAWGKV
;
A
#
# COMPACT_ATOMS: atom_id res chain seq x y z
N MET A 1 -16.31 -16.10 -18.00
CA MET A 1 -16.85 -14.93 -17.27
C MET A 1 -17.38 -15.33 -15.90
N ASP A 2 -17.91 -16.55 -15.75
CA ASP A 2 -18.42 -17.10 -14.48
C ASP A 2 -17.39 -17.16 -13.34
N TYR A 3 -16.12 -17.46 -13.64
CA TYR A 3 -15.07 -17.55 -12.61
C TYR A 3 -14.76 -16.20 -11.94
N ILE A 4 -14.78 -15.11 -12.72
CA ILE A 4 -14.51 -13.78 -12.17
C ILE A 4 -15.67 -13.36 -11.25
N GLN A 5 -16.90 -13.59 -11.68
CA GLN A 5 -18.10 -13.19 -10.93
C GLN A 5 -18.33 -14.03 -9.67
N ASN A 6 -18.07 -15.33 -9.73
CA ASN A 6 -18.39 -16.24 -8.62
C ASN A 6 -17.21 -16.51 -7.67
N THR A 7 -16.00 -16.09 -8.00
CA THR A 7 -14.82 -16.39 -7.18
C THR A 7 -14.00 -15.14 -6.88
N ILE A 8 -13.57 -14.40 -7.90
CA ILE A 8 -12.66 -13.25 -7.72
C ILE A 8 -13.35 -12.08 -7.00
N ILE A 9 -14.55 -11.70 -7.43
CA ILE A 9 -15.32 -10.58 -6.82
C ILE A 9 -15.66 -10.83 -5.35
N PRO A 10 -16.25 -11.97 -4.95
CA PRO A 10 -16.57 -12.21 -3.54
C PRO A 10 -15.33 -12.28 -2.66
N LEU A 11 -14.20 -12.80 -3.16
CA LEU A 11 -12.92 -12.73 -2.45
C LEU A 11 -12.47 -11.27 -2.25
N LEU A 12 -12.53 -10.43 -3.28
CA LEU A 12 -12.18 -9.01 -3.16
C LEU A 12 -13.06 -8.28 -2.13
N GLN A 13 -14.36 -8.60 -2.07
CA GLN A 13 -15.25 -8.02 -1.06
C GLN A 13 -14.95 -8.52 0.35
N GLN A 14 -14.66 -9.81 0.52
CA GLN A 14 -14.31 -10.39 1.81
C GLN A 14 -12.98 -9.87 2.35
N TYR A 15 -11.99 -9.69 1.46
CA TYR A 15 -10.64 -9.25 1.82
C TYR A 15 -10.44 -7.73 1.64
N GLY A 16 -11.45 -6.98 1.21
CA GLY A 16 -11.38 -5.53 1.04
C GLY A 16 -11.03 -4.79 2.34
N SER A 17 -11.37 -5.38 3.50
CA SER A 17 -11.00 -4.90 4.83
C SER A 17 -9.48 -4.86 5.07
N TYR A 18 -8.70 -5.68 4.35
CA TYR A 18 -7.24 -5.68 4.42
C TYR A 18 -6.58 -4.58 3.57
N SER A 19 -7.38 -3.79 2.84
CA SER A 19 -6.85 -2.68 2.03
C SER A 19 -6.02 -1.70 2.86
N ALA A 20 -6.40 -1.47 4.12
CA ALA A 20 -5.64 -0.63 5.05
C ALA A 20 -4.21 -1.13 5.24
N ILE A 21 -4.04 -2.40 5.64
CA ILE A 21 -2.73 -2.93 5.98
C ILE A 21 -1.86 -3.14 4.74
N ILE A 22 -2.47 -3.50 3.60
CA ILE A 22 -1.75 -3.65 2.33
C ILE A 22 -1.25 -2.28 1.84
N ALA A 23 -2.09 -1.24 1.86
CA ALA A 23 -1.68 0.11 1.46
C ALA A 23 -0.56 0.65 2.36
N PHE A 24 -0.69 0.44 3.67
CA PHE A 24 0.33 0.83 4.63
C PHE A 24 1.67 0.15 4.36
N LEU A 25 1.68 -1.19 4.28
CA LEU A 25 2.90 -1.96 4.09
C LEU A 25 3.56 -1.71 2.73
N ALA A 26 2.76 -1.51 1.68
CA ALA A 26 3.26 -1.18 0.35
C ALA A 26 4.01 0.16 0.38
N ALA A 27 3.39 1.21 0.93
CA ALA A 27 3.99 2.54 1.02
C ALA A 27 5.20 2.57 1.97
N PHE A 28 5.04 1.97 3.16
CA PHE A 28 6.08 1.89 4.18
C PHE A 28 7.30 1.10 3.71
N GLY A 29 7.10 -0.05 3.06
CA GLY A 29 8.21 -0.88 2.58
C GLY A 29 9.02 -0.21 1.47
N GLU A 30 8.35 0.51 0.57
CA GLU A 30 9.01 1.26 -0.50
C GLU A 30 9.89 2.39 0.06
N THR A 31 9.40 3.15 1.06
CA THR A 31 10.13 4.30 1.63
C THR A 31 11.13 3.92 2.72
N LEU A 32 10.86 2.89 3.54
CA LEU A 32 11.75 2.46 4.62
C LEU A 32 13.00 1.73 4.10
N LEU A 33 12.78 0.75 3.22
CA LEU A 33 13.82 -0.23 2.87
C LEU A 33 14.42 0.03 1.49
N GLY A 34 13.94 1.06 0.77
CA GLY A 34 14.28 1.24 -0.65
C GLY A 34 13.90 0.02 -1.50
N LEU A 35 12.99 -0.84 -1.01
CA LEU A 35 12.56 -2.07 -1.66
C LEU A 35 11.79 -1.83 -2.97
N GLY A 36 11.61 -0.58 -3.39
CA GLY A 36 11.05 -0.22 -4.69
C GLY A 36 11.73 -0.90 -5.88
N TRP A 37 12.98 -1.37 -5.72
CA TRP A 37 13.67 -2.20 -6.72
C TRP A 37 13.13 -3.63 -6.84
N LEU A 38 12.63 -4.24 -5.75
CA LEU A 38 12.10 -5.60 -5.75
C LEU A 38 10.58 -5.61 -5.96
N LEU A 39 9.88 -4.74 -5.23
CA LEU A 39 8.43 -4.62 -5.27
C LEU A 39 8.05 -3.13 -5.17
N PRO A 40 7.67 -2.49 -6.28
CA PRO A 40 7.26 -1.08 -6.26
C PRO A 40 5.92 -0.94 -5.52
N GLY A 41 5.99 -0.42 -4.30
CA GLY A 41 4.82 -0.11 -3.46
C GLY A 41 3.86 0.86 -4.15
N SER A 42 4.40 1.81 -4.90
CA SER A 42 3.66 2.72 -5.79
C SER A 42 2.78 1.99 -6.84
N THR A 43 3.25 0.86 -7.38
CA THR A 43 2.46 0.04 -8.32
C THR A 43 1.32 -0.69 -7.61
N ILE A 44 1.56 -1.17 -6.39
CA ILE A 44 0.52 -1.80 -5.57
C ILE A 44 -0.57 -0.77 -5.24
N LEU A 45 -0.19 0.43 -4.79
CA LEU A 45 -1.13 1.51 -4.51
C LEU A 45 -1.90 1.95 -5.77
N LEU A 46 -1.27 1.97 -6.94
CA LEU A 46 -1.96 2.25 -8.20
C LEU A 46 -3.07 1.22 -8.48
N VAL A 47 -2.76 -0.07 -8.36
CA VAL A 47 -3.75 -1.15 -8.54
C VAL A 47 -4.86 -1.05 -7.50
N MET A 48 -4.52 -0.77 -6.24
CA MET A 48 -5.53 -0.56 -5.20
C MET A 48 -6.43 0.65 -5.48
N GLY A 49 -5.89 1.73 -6.02
CA GLY A 49 -6.67 2.88 -6.47
C GLY A 49 -7.62 2.54 -7.61
N LEU A 50 -7.18 1.74 -8.58
CA LEU A 50 -8.04 1.23 -9.65
C LEU A 50 -9.18 0.36 -9.11
N LEU A 51 -8.88 -0.53 -8.15
CA LEU A 51 -9.88 -1.38 -7.49
C LEU A 51 -10.87 -0.57 -6.64
N ALA A 52 -10.39 0.50 -6.00
CA ALA A 52 -11.25 1.42 -5.25
C ALA A 52 -12.21 2.20 -6.17
N GLY A 53 -11.77 2.56 -7.38
CA GLY A 53 -12.63 3.18 -8.40
C GLY A 53 -13.78 2.28 -8.88
N GLN A 54 -13.66 0.96 -8.70
CA GLN A 54 -14.68 -0.03 -9.02
C GLN A 54 -15.54 -0.44 -7.81
N VAL A 55 -15.45 0.31 -6.70
CA VAL A 55 -16.20 0.07 -5.44
C VAL A 55 -15.79 -1.23 -4.71
N TYR A 56 -14.71 -1.89 -5.12
CA TYR A 56 -14.21 -3.08 -4.42
C TYR A 56 -13.45 -2.73 -3.14
N LEU A 57 -12.81 -1.56 -3.11
CA LEU A 57 -12.05 -1.06 -1.95
C LEU A 57 -12.53 0.33 -1.54
N ASN A 58 -12.37 0.65 -0.27
CA ASN A 58 -12.62 2.00 0.22
C ASN A 58 -11.42 2.90 -0.10
N ILE A 59 -11.61 3.87 -1.01
CA ILE A 59 -10.55 4.79 -1.43
C ILE A 59 -9.96 5.60 -0.26
N SER A 60 -10.79 6.03 0.68
CA SER A 60 -10.35 6.79 1.86
C SER A 60 -9.41 5.95 2.72
N THR A 61 -9.72 4.66 2.90
CA THR A 61 -8.85 3.71 3.60
C THR A 61 -7.50 3.56 2.88
N VAL A 62 -7.50 3.34 1.56
CA VAL A 62 -6.26 3.20 0.79
C VAL A 62 -5.40 4.46 0.89
N LEU A 63 -6.00 5.66 0.77
CA LEU A 63 -5.28 6.93 0.85
C LEU A 63 -4.71 7.19 2.25
N ILE A 64 -5.54 7.08 3.29
CA ILE A 64 -5.10 7.38 4.67
C ILE A 64 -3.95 6.45 5.07
N PHE A 65 -4.09 5.15 4.83
CA PHE A 65 -3.06 4.19 5.22
C PHE A 65 -1.82 4.23 4.33
N GLY A 66 -1.97 4.51 3.03
CA GLY A 66 -0.84 4.74 2.13
C GLY A 66 -0.02 5.97 2.53
N ILE A 67 -0.69 7.09 2.85
CA ILE A 67 -0.03 8.32 3.33
C ILE A 67 0.68 8.06 4.67
N LEU A 68 0.01 7.40 5.62
CA LEU A 68 0.62 7.05 6.91
C LEU A 68 1.84 6.14 6.75
N GLY A 69 1.75 5.13 5.89
CA GLY A 69 2.87 4.22 5.60
C GLY A 69 4.06 4.96 5.01
N ALA A 70 3.83 5.79 3.99
CA ALA A 70 4.88 6.60 3.39
C ALA A 70 5.51 7.57 4.39
N TRP A 71 4.68 8.31 5.15
CA TRP A 71 5.15 9.29 6.13
C TRP A 71 5.98 8.65 7.26
N ILE A 72 5.52 7.52 7.80
CA ILE A 72 6.27 6.79 8.83
C ILE A 72 7.55 6.21 8.23
N GLY A 73 7.49 5.62 7.04
CA GLY A 73 8.68 5.04 6.41
C GLY A 73 9.73 6.10 6.09
N ASP A 74 9.33 7.28 5.62
CA ASP A 74 10.24 8.42 5.40
C ASP A 74 10.81 8.95 6.73
N SER A 75 9.99 9.06 7.77
CA SER A 75 10.45 9.49 9.11
C SER A 75 11.46 8.53 9.72
N VAL A 76 11.24 7.22 9.58
CA VAL A 76 12.16 6.19 10.07
C VAL A 76 13.42 6.18 9.21
N ASN A 77 13.30 6.25 7.89
CA ASN A 77 14.44 6.35 6.97
C ASN A 77 15.30 7.59 7.29
N TYR A 78 14.69 8.74 7.52
CA TYR A 78 15.39 9.96 7.91
C TYR A 78 16.12 9.81 9.26
N TYR A 79 15.53 9.12 10.23
CA TYR A 79 16.22 8.83 11.50
C TYR A 79 17.39 7.86 11.30
N GLU A 80 17.16 6.77 10.57
CA GLU A 80 18.14 5.71 10.31
C GLU A 80 19.30 6.21 9.47
N ILE A 81 19.10 7.01 8.42
CA ILE A 81 20.16 7.52 7.52
C ILE A 81 20.71 8.87 8.00
N GLY A 82 19.84 9.76 8.50
CA GLY A 82 20.23 11.07 9.04
C GLY A 82 21.08 10.97 10.30
N ALA A 83 21.04 9.85 11.02
CA ALA A 83 21.98 9.56 12.11
C ALA A 83 23.43 9.33 11.63
N TRP A 84 23.63 8.87 10.39
CA TRP A 84 24.97 8.54 9.84
C TRP A 84 25.65 9.74 9.18
N GLY A 85 24.90 10.81 8.88
CA GLY A 85 25.46 12.06 8.38
C GLY A 85 26.03 12.99 9.46
N LYS A 86 26.02 12.57 10.74
CA LYS A 86 26.51 13.35 11.89
C LYS A 86 27.90 12.92 12.40
N VAL A 87 28.67 12.16 11.61
CA VAL A 87 30.07 11.80 11.91
C VAL A 87 31.04 12.66 11.13
#